data_AF-A0ABD4ANC8-F1
#
_entry.id   AF-A0ABD4ANC8-F1
#
_cell.length_a   1.000
_cell.length_b   1.000
_cell.length_c   1.000
_cell.angle_alpha   90.00
_cell.angle_beta   90.00
_cell.angle_gamma   90.00
#
_symmetry.space_group_name_H-M   'P 1'
#
loop_
_entity.id
_entity.type
_entity.pdbx_description
1 polymer ?
#
loop_
_entity_poly.entity_id
_entity_poly.type
_entity_poly.pdbx_seq_one_letter_code
_entity_poly.pdbx_strand_id
1 'polypeptide(L)'
;MHDYTVSYPELTASAERHIRDYMTFAAAAGDDAERRALHASAVSLFAYWLGFVNAARKTVDDAGRQALQRDEHRLLDLVSAAAAPSGRTTSDDRAS
;
A
#
# COMPACT_ATOMS: atom_id res chain seq x y z
N MET A 1 -26.98 -3.63 -18.38
CA MET A 1 -25.70 -3.92 -17.70
C MET A 1 -24.78 -2.76 -18.04
N HIS A 2 -24.41 -1.91 -17.08
CA HIS A 2 -23.44 -0.85 -17.34
C HIS A 2 -22.05 -1.48 -17.25
N ASP A 3 -21.30 -1.47 -18.35
CA ASP A 3 -19.88 -1.80 -18.33
C ASP A 3 -19.14 -0.65 -17.65
N TYR A 4 -18.91 -0.79 -16.35
CA TYR A 4 -18.04 0.12 -15.62
C TYR A 4 -16.59 -0.20 -15.95
N THR A 5 -16.06 0.39 -17.03
CA THR A 5 -14.62 0.40 -17.29
C THR A 5 -13.97 1.47 -16.40
N VAL A 6 -13.30 1.04 -15.33
CA VAL A 6 -12.42 1.89 -14.54
C VAL A 6 -11.09 2.03 -15.28
N SER A 7 -10.60 3.25 -15.46
CA SER A 7 -9.30 3.47 -16.10
C SER A 7 -8.15 3.05 -15.16
N TYR A 8 -7.01 2.63 -15.74
CA TYR A 8 -5.82 2.29 -14.95
C TYR A 8 -5.39 3.42 -13.98
N PRO A 9 -5.35 4.70 -14.40
CA PRO A 9 -5.00 5.79 -13.49
C PRO A 9 -5.97 5.93 -12.31
N GLU A 10 -7.28 5.79 -12.54
CA GLU A 10 -8.28 5.85 -11.47
C GLU A 10 -8.17 4.68 -10.50
N LEU A 11 -7.95 3.47 -11.03
CA LEU A 11 -7.72 2.26 -10.23
C LEU A 11 -6.49 2.44 -9.32
N THR A 12 -5.37 2.91 -9.89
CA THR A 12 -4.13 3.12 -9.14
C THR A 12 -4.26 4.24 -8.12
N ALA A 13 -4.88 5.37 -8.47
CA ALA A 13 -5.10 6.47 -7.54
C ALA A 13 -6.02 6.06 -6.37
N SER A 14 -7.07 5.26 -6.65
CA SER A 14 -7.95 4.76 -5.60
C SER A 14 -7.25 3.74 -4.70
N ALA A 15 -6.44 2.83 -5.26
CA ALA A 15 -5.66 1.89 -4.47
C ALA A 15 -4.67 2.63 -3.55
N GLU A 16 -3.94 3.60 -4.09
CA GLU A 16 -2.99 4.42 -3.34
C GLU A 16 -3.66 5.18 -2.19
N ARG A 17 -4.82 5.81 -2.43
CA ARG A 17 -5.58 6.50 -1.39
C ARG A 17 -5.97 5.56 -0.25
N HIS A 18 -6.60 4.43 -0.56
CA HIS A 18 -7.05 3.49 0.47
C HIS A 18 -5.88 2.82 1.20
N ILE A 19 -4.76 2.53 0.52
CA ILE A 19 -3.53 2.07 1.19
C ILE A 19 -3.11 3.11 2.23
N ARG A 20 -2.99 4.39 1.84
CA ARG A 20 -2.63 5.47 2.78
C ARG A 20 -3.59 5.55 3.95
N ASP A 21 -4.89 5.47 3.72
CA ASP A 21 -5.90 5.52 4.78
C ASP A 21 -5.68 4.38 5.79
N TYR A 22 -5.52 3.14 5.31
CA TYR A 22 -5.21 2.00 6.19
C TYR A 22 -3.91 2.20 6.97
N MET A 23 -2.85 2.73 6.34
CA MET A 23 -1.59 3.00 7.02
C MET A 23 -1.73 4.10 8.07
N THR A 24 -2.50 5.16 7.79
CA THR A 24 -2.81 6.23 8.75
C THR A 24 -3.59 5.71 9.93
N PHE A 25 -4.60 4.87 9.71
CA PHE A 25 -5.35 4.23 10.80
C PHE A 25 -4.46 3.27 11.60
N ALA A 26 -3.60 2.49 10.95
CA ALA A 26 -2.67 1.60 11.63
C ALA A 26 -1.70 2.39 12.54
N ALA A 27 -1.20 3.55 12.09
CA ALA A 27 -0.34 4.41 12.89
C ALA A 27 -1.04 5.02 14.11
N ALA A 28 -2.36 5.23 14.03
CA ALA A 28 -3.18 5.74 15.13
C ALA A 28 -3.72 4.63 16.06
N ALA A 29 -3.60 3.35 15.69
CA ALA A 29 -4.16 2.24 16.44
C ALA A 29 -3.41 2.02 17.77
N GLY A 30 -4.14 2.16 18.87
CA GLY A 30 -3.65 1.90 20.22
C GLY A 30 -3.51 0.42 20.55
N ASP A 31 -4.19 -0.45 19.81
CA ASP A 31 -4.11 -1.91 19.95
C ASP A 31 -3.23 -2.54 18.86
N ASP A 32 -2.42 -3.53 19.26
CA ASP A 32 -1.50 -4.23 18.36
C ASP A 32 -2.23 -5.16 17.38
N ALA A 33 -3.36 -5.76 17.77
CA ALA A 33 -4.12 -6.62 16.88
C ALA A 33 -4.84 -5.80 15.80
N GLU A 34 -5.43 -4.67 16.18
CA GLU A 34 -6.01 -3.69 15.25
C GLU A 34 -4.96 -3.14 14.28
N ARG A 35 -3.79 -2.73 14.77
CA ARG A 35 -2.67 -2.26 13.92
C ARG A 35 -2.29 -3.29 12.86
N ARG A 36 -2.15 -4.56 13.26
CA ARG A 36 -1.82 -5.67 12.34
C ARG A 36 -2.94 -5.94 11.34
N ALA A 37 -4.20 -5.86 11.76
CA ALA A 37 -5.34 -6.06 10.88
C ALA A 37 -5.42 -4.96 9.80
N LEU A 38 -5.20 -3.70 10.18
CA LEU A 38 -5.16 -2.57 9.26
C LEU A 38 -3.98 -2.69 8.27
N HIS A 39 -2.81 -3.08 8.76
CA HIS A 39 -1.66 -3.36 7.89
C HIS A 39 -1.94 -4.51 6.90
N ALA A 40 -2.53 -5.61 7.37
CA ALA A 40 -2.92 -6.72 6.51
C ALA A 40 -3.96 -6.31 5.45
N SER A 41 -4.85 -5.37 5.79
CA SER A 41 -5.83 -4.81 4.85
C SER A 41 -5.15 -4.01 3.74
N ALA A 42 -4.16 -3.17 4.08
CA ALA A 42 -3.36 -2.43 3.09
C ALA A 42 -2.58 -3.37 2.16
N VAL A 43 -1.95 -4.41 2.72
CA VAL A 43 -1.22 -5.43 1.94
C VAL A 43 -2.17 -6.19 1.00
N SER A 44 -3.37 -6.56 1.49
CA SER A 44 -4.37 -7.26 0.68
C SER A 44 -4.85 -6.41 -0.49
N LEU A 45 -5.05 -5.10 -0.27
CA LEU A 45 -5.42 -4.18 -1.33
C LEU A 45 -4.30 -4.00 -2.37
N PHE A 46 -3.04 -3.90 -1.93
CA PHE A 46 -1.90 -3.89 -2.84
C PHE A 46 -1.84 -5.16 -3.69
N ALA A 47 -2.01 -6.34 -3.08
CA ALA A 47 -2.00 -7.61 -3.81
C ALA A 47 -3.15 -7.70 -4.83
N TYR A 48 -4.34 -7.21 -4.48
CA TYR A 48 -5.47 -7.13 -5.39
C TYR A 48 -5.15 -6.22 -6.59
N TRP A 49 -4.65 -5.00 -6.34
CA TRP A 49 -4.24 -4.07 -7.39
C TRP A 49 -3.14 -4.65 -8.30
N LEU A 50 -2.16 -5.35 -7.72
CA LEU A 50 -1.07 -5.99 -8.46
C LEU A 50 -1.58 -7.06 -9.45
N GLY A 51 -2.69 -7.72 -9.15
CA GLY A 51 -3.37 -8.63 -10.08
C GLY A 51 -3.76 -7.95 -11.39
N PHE A 52 -4.30 -6.73 -11.33
CA PHE A 52 -4.64 -5.93 -12.51
C PHE A 52 -3.41 -5.48 -13.28
N VAL A 53 -2.39 -5.03 -12.57
CA VAL A 53 -1.10 -4.61 -13.18
C VAL A 53 -0.49 -5.77 -13.97
N ASN A 54 -0.46 -6.97 -13.39
CA ASN A 54 0.08 -8.16 -14.05
C ASN A 54 -0.73 -8.59 -15.27
N ALA A 55 -2.05 -8.35 -15.29
CA ALA A 55 -2.86 -8.53 -16.49
C ALA A 55 -2.51 -7.46 -17.55
N ALA A 56 -2.44 -6.18 -17.16
CA ALA A 56 -2.14 -5.06 -18.06
C ALA A 56 -0.73 -5.13 -18.68
N ARG A 57 0.26 -5.67 -17.95
CA ARG A 57 1.63 -5.87 -18.46
C ARG A 57 1.72 -6.63 -19.77
N LYS A 58 0.76 -7.52 -20.04
CA LYS A 58 0.71 -8.36 -21.23
C LYS A 58 0.26 -7.60 -22.48
N THR A 59 -0.36 -6.42 -22.32
CA THR A 59 -1.02 -5.69 -23.39
C THR A 59 -0.37 -4.34 -23.72
N VAL A 60 0.58 -3.89 -22.90
CA VAL A 60 1.27 -2.60 -23.07
C VAL A 60 2.65 -2.77 -23.71
N ASP A 61 3.17 -1.69 -24.29
CA ASP A 61 4.53 -1.60 -24.80
C ASP A 61 5.57 -1.39 -23.69
N ASP A 62 6.84 -1.15 -24.04
CA ASP A 62 7.91 -0.94 -23.06
C ASP A 62 7.72 0.31 -22.21
N ALA A 63 7.24 1.41 -22.80
CA ALA A 63 6.96 2.63 -22.07
C ALA A 63 5.85 2.40 -21.03
N GLY A 64 4.78 1.70 -21.42
CA GLY A 64 3.73 1.26 -20.51
C GLY A 64 4.25 0.33 -19.41
N ARG A 65 5.10 -0.66 -19.74
CA ARG A 65 5.71 -1.55 -18.75
C ARG A 65 6.51 -0.79 -17.69
N GLN A 66 7.29 0.22 -18.10
CA GLN A 66 8.04 1.06 -17.18
C GLN A 66 7.14 1.90 -16.26
N ALA A 67 6.03 2.43 -16.78
CA ALA A 67 5.05 3.15 -15.97
C ALA A 67 4.42 2.22 -14.92
N LEU A 68 3.98 1.03 -15.32
CA LEU A 68 3.44 0.01 -14.42
C LEU A 68 4.43 -0.40 -13.32
N GLN A 69 5.71 -0.57 -13.66
CA GLN A 69 6.75 -0.90 -12.69
C GLN A 69 7.00 0.24 -11.69
N ARG A 70 6.97 1.50 -12.15
CA ARG A 70 7.13 2.67 -11.27
C ARG A 70 5.99 2.77 -10.27
N ASP A 71 4.75 2.53 -10.72
CA ASP A 71 3.60 2.49 -9.83
C ASP A 71 3.67 1.31 -8.85
N GLU A 72 4.16 0.15 -9.28
CA GLU A 72 4.34 -1.02 -8.40
C GLU A 72 5.30 -0.70 -7.25
N HIS A 73 6.47 -0.15 -7.55
CA HIS A 73 7.42 0.26 -6.52
C HIS A 73 6.83 1.33 -5.59
N ARG A 74 6.16 2.34 -6.15
CA ARG A 74 5.54 3.41 -5.34
C ARG A 74 4.54 2.85 -4.33
N LEU A 75 3.66 1.92 -4.74
CA LEU A 75 2.66 1.35 -3.85
C LEU A 75 3.26 0.31 -2.88
N LEU A 76 4.28 -0.43 -3.32
CA LEU A 76 5.02 -1.35 -2.46
C LEU A 76 5.73 -0.61 -1.32
N ASP A 77 6.35 0.53 -1.61
CA ASP A 77 7.01 1.37 -0.62
C ASP A 77 6.01 1.87 0.44
N LEU A 78 4.79 2.24 0.03
CA LEU A 78 3.74 2.67 0.95
C LEU A 78 3.33 1.59 1.95
N VAL A 79 3.13 0.35 1.49
CA VAL A 79 2.77 -0.77 2.39
C VAL A 79 3.96 -1.26 3.21
N SER A 80 5.19 -1.10 2.71
CA SER A 80 6.41 -1.54 3.41
C SER A 80 6.85 -0.56 4.50
N ALA A 81 6.63 0.74 4.32
CA ALA A 81 7.08 1.78 5.23
C ALA A 81 6.49 1.68 6.65
N ALA A 82 5.29 1.11 6.81
CA ALA A 82 4.71 0.91 8.15
C ALA A 82 4.80 -0.52 8.68
N ALA A 83 5.42 -1.44 7.94
CA ALA A 83 5.87 -2.72 8.48
C ALA A 83 7.14 -2.56 9.34
N ALA A 84 7.86 -1.46 9.18
CA ALA A 84 9.03 -1.13 9.99
C ALA A 84 8.60 -1.00 11.46
N PRO A 85 9.08 -1.85 12.37
CA PRO A 85 8.78 -1.69 13.79
C PRO A 85 9.28 -0.31 14.22
N SER A 86 8.42 0.47 14.86
CA SER A 86 8.80 1.70 15.56
C SER A 86 9.64 1.36 16.79
N GLY A 87 10.81 0.74 16.59
CA GLY A 87 11.80 0.46 17.60
C GLY A 87 12.58 1.72 17.91
N ARG A 88 11.94 2.68 18.58
CA ARG A 88 12.64 3.69 19.39
C ARG A 88 11.83 4.02 20.62
N THR A 89 11.59 3.00 21.45
CA THR A 89 11.38 3.21 22.89
C THR A 89 12.67 3.79 23.47
N THR A 90 12.60 5.08 23.80
CA THR A 90 13.13 5.68 25.03
C THR A 90 13.93 4.72 25.91
N SER A 91 15.27 4.85 25.90
CA SER A 91 16.04 4.56 27.10
C SER A 91 15.93 5.78 28.00
N ASP A 92 14.95 5.72 28.90
CA ASP A 92 15.00 6.44 30.17
C ASP A 92 16.09 5.79 31.07
N ASP A 93 16.46 6.50 32.13
CA ASP A 93 17.41 6.17 33.21
C ASP A 93 18.90 6.49 33.04
N ARG A 94 19.27 7.69 33.54
CA ARG A 94 20.18 7.75 34.69
C ARG A 94 19.97 9.04 35.50
N ALA A 95 19.16 8.93 36.55
CA ALA A 95 19.36 9.71 37.76
C ALA A 95 20.42 9.01 38.62
N SER A 96 21.52 9.70 38.92
CA SER A 96 22.34 9.59 40.15
C SER A 96 23.31 10.76 40.19
#